data_AF-A0A0R1N2K0-F1
#
_entry.id   AF-A0A0R1N2K0-F1
#
_cell.length_a   1.000
_cell.length_b   1.000
_cell.length_c   1.000
_cell.angle_alpha   90.00
_cell.angle_beta   90.00
_cell.angle_gamma   90.00
#
_symmetry.space_group_name_H-M   'P 1'
#
loop_
_entity.id
_entity.type
_entity.pdbx_description
1 polymer ?
#
loop_
_entity_poly.entity_id
_entity_poly.type
_entity_poly.pdbx_seq_one_letter_code
_entity_poly.pdbx_strand_id
1 'polypeptide(L)'
;MFNMAEETDFLLRQIKGIAGSMGYILGKRAEGDPESAVIFPADKPPLPYQESFRKMLTEEDYQGALSKFLKIQYAMETDEYVKLGLWLYDALTRLTPEKRAAAGITMTDLQKGLDRLADIEGE
;
A
#
# COMPACT_ATOMS: atom_id res chain seq x y z
N MET A 1 9.96 -17.96 15.00
CA MET A 1 8.62 -17.32 14.92
C MET A 1 8.88 -15.83 14.82
N PHE A 2 8.62 -15.22 13.66
CA PHE A 2 8.68 -13.76 13.55
C PHE A 2 7.51 -13.18 14.34
N ASN A 3 7.76 -12.11 15.08
CA ASN A 3 6.70 -11.37 15.75
C ASN A 3 5.92 -10.55 14.69
N MET A 4 4.60 -10.37 14.83
CA MET A 4 3.78 -9.59 13.88
C MET A 4 4.32 -8.18 13.62
N ALA A 5 4.98 -7.59 14.62
CA ALA A 5 5.67 -6.31 14.51
C ALA A 5 6.87 -6.37 13.53
N GLU A 6 7.68 -7.43 13.59
CA GLU A 6 8.84 -7.61 12.72
C GLU A 6 8.41 -7.84 11.27
N GLU A 7 7.34 -8.61 11.06
CA GLU A 7 6.78 -8.82 9.73
C GLU A 7 6.23 -7.51 9.15
N THR A 8 5.56 -6.70 9.98
CA THR A 8 5.01 -5.40 9.55
C THR A 8 6.14 -4.43 9.20
N ASP A 9 7.19 -4.38 10.01
CA ASP A 9 8.39 -3.61 9.72
C ASP A 9 9.07 -4.05 8.41
N PHE A 10 9.09 -5.35 8.11
CA PHE A 10 9.65 -5.88 6.88
C PHE A 10 8.86 -5.41 5.64
N LEU A 11 7.53 -5.47 5.67
CA LEU A 11 6.70 -4.96 4.58
C LEU A 11 6.85 -3.45 4.41
N LEU A 12 6.88 -2.70 5.51
CA LEU A 12 7.10 -1.26 5.47
C LEU A 12 8.46 -0.92 4.86
N ARG A 13 9.53 -1.67 5.18
CA ARG A 13 10.86 -1.49 4.55
C ARG A 13 10.83 -1.69 3.05
N GLN A 14 10.10 -2.70 2.55
CA GLN A 14 9.95 -2.90 1.11
C GLN A 14 9.18 -1.78 0.44
N ILE A 15 8.08 -1.33 1.05
CA ILE A 15 7.35 -0.15 0.57
C ILE A 15 8.29 1.06 0.49
N LYS A 16 9.19 1.25 1.47
CA LYS A 16 10.21 2.32 1.42
C LYS A 16 11.18 2.15 0.26
N GLY A 17 11.64 0.92 0.03
CA GLY A 17 12.57 0.61 -1.05
C GLY A 17 12.00 0.95 -2.42
N ILE A 18 10.79 0.47 -2.71
CA ILE A 18 10.11 0.71 -4.00
C ILE A 18 9.73 2.19 -4.14
N ALA A 19 9.23 2.84 -3.07
CA ALA A 19 8.95 4.27 -3.12
C ALA A 19 10.23 5.09 -3.41
N GLY A 20 11.35 4.67 -2.81
CA GLY A 20 12.65 5.32 -2.95
C GLY A 20 13.24 5.22 -4.36
N SER A 21 13.15 4.06 -5.03
CA SER A 21 13.58 3.90 -6.43
C SER A 21 12.79 4.82 -7.37
N MET A 22 11.51 5.01 -7.09
CA MET A 22 10.64 5.93 -7.82
C MET A 22 10.85 7.42 -7.47
N GLY A 23 11.76 7.76 -6.57
CA GLY A 23 12.02 9.14 -6.13
C GLY A 23 11.00 9.72 -5.14
N TYR A 24 10.22 8.87 -4.46
CA TYR A 24 9.24 9.26 -3.46
C TYR A 24 9.75 8.95 -2.04
N ILE A 25 9.29 9.76 -1.07
CA ILE A 25 9.69 9.63 0.34
C ILE A 25 8.45 9.28 1.16
N LEU A 26 8.58 8.25 2.00
CA LEU A 26 7.67 8.02 3.12
C LEU A 26 7.91 9.09 4.19
N GLY A 27 7.04 10.09 4.24
CA GLY A 27 7.10 11.14 5.25
C GLY A 27 6.23 10.84 6.47
N LYS A 28 6.51 11.48 7.59
CA LYS A 28 5.56 11.55 8.70
C LYS A 28 4.39 12.45 8.29
N ARG A 29 3.15 12.01 8.51
CA ARG A 29 2.00 12.93 8.40
C ARG A 29 2.08 14.00 9.49
N ALA A 30 1.27 15.04 9.33
CA ALA A 30 1.19 16.20 10.21
C ALA A 30 1.17 15.83 11.72
N GLU A 31 1.57 16.82 12.53
CA GLU A 31 1.76 16.73 13.98
C GLU A 31 0.66 15.92 14.69
N GLY A 32 1.01 14.74 15.20
CA GLY A 32 0.11 13.83 15.92
C GLY A 32 0.02 12.40 15.39
N ASP A 33 0.49 12.14 14.16
CA ASP A 33 0.49 10.80 13.56
C ASP A 33 1.93 10.22 13.57
N PRO A 34 2.26 9.27 14.47
CA PRO A 34 3.63 8.82 14.67
C PRO A 34 4.20 7.99 13.50
N GLU A 35 3.39 7.62 12.51
CA GLU A 35 3.77 6.61 11.52
C GLU A 35 3.93 7.15 10.08
N SER A 36 4.87 6.57 9.34
CA SER A 36 5.34 7.05 8.03
C SER A 36 4.37 6.73 6.90
N ALA A 37 3.58 7.67 6.38
CA ALA A 37 2.69 7.42 5.23
C ALA A 37 3.43 7.63 3.90
N VAL A 38 2.98 6.97 2.82
CA VAL A 38 3.48 7.30 1.47
C VAL A 38 2.98 8.71 1.15
N ILE A 39 3.89 9.69 1.16
CA ILE A 39 3.54 11.08 0.86
C ILE A 39 3.77 11.32 -0.61
N PHE A 40 2.68 11.37 -1.37
CA PHE A 40 2.71 11.95 -2.70
C PHE A 40 2.83 13.47 -2.58
N PRO A 41 3.65 14.12 -3.42
CA PRO A 41 3.73 15.58 -3.45
C PRO A 41 2.33 16.19 -3.62
N ALA A 42 1.97 17.14 -2.75
CA ALA A 42 0.62 17.72 -2.68
C ALA A 42 0.24 18.56 -3.92
N ASP A 43 1.22 18.88 -4.76
CA ASP A 43 1.10 19.55 -6.05
C ASP A 43 0.69 18.61 -7.19
N LYS A 44 0.65 17.29 -6.95
CA LYS A 44 0.16 16.32 -7.93
C LYS A 44 -1.34 16.04 -7.74
N PRO A 45 -2.11 15.87 -8.83
CA PRO A 45 -3.49 15.40 -8.73
C PRO A 45 -3.56 14.05 -7.98
N PRO A 46 -4.65 13.75 -7.27
CA PRO A 46 -4.83 12.45 -6.63
C PRO A 46 -4.69 11.33 -7.66
N LEU A 47 -4.07 10.21 -7.26
CA LEU A 47 -3.86 9.08 -8.15
C LEU A 47 -5.22 8.56 -8.66
N PRO A 48 -5.30 8.09 -9.92
CA PRO A 48 -6.51 7.46 -10.42
C PRO A 48 -6.98 6.36 -9.45
N TYR A 49 -8.29 6.27 -9.23
CA TYR A 49 -8.93 5.31 -8.31
C TYR A 49 -8.60 5.46 -6.81
N GLN A 50 -7.72 6.36 -6.40
CA GLN A 50 -7.33 6.50 -4.98
C GLN A 50 -8.52 6.82 -4.06
N GLU A 51 -9.44 7.68 -4.47
CA GLU A 51 -10.66 7.96 -3.70
C GLU A 51 -11.59 6.74 -3.61
N SER A 52 -11.68 5.95 -4.68
CA SER A 52 -12.44 4.70 -4.66
C SER A 52 -11.87 3.73 -3.63
N PHE A 53 -10.55 3.54 -3.61
CA PHE A 53 -9.91 2.69 -2.62
C PHE A 53 -10.01 3.26 -1.21
N ARG A 54 -9.89 4.58 -1.03
CA ARG A 54 -10.09 5.22 0.28
C ARG A 54 -11.49 4.93 0.83
N LYS A 55 -12.52 5.00 -0.03
CA LYS A 55 -13.88 4.64 0.35
C LYS A 55 -13.96 3.16 0.77
N MET A 56 -13.41 2.25 -0.02
CA MET A 56 -13.39 0.82 0.30
C MET A 56 -12.65 0.51 1.61
N LEU A 57 -11.52 1.18 1.87
CA LEU A 57 -10.79 1.06 3.15
C LEU A 57 -11.61 1.58 4.34
N THR A 58 -12.39 2.65 4.13
CA THR A 58 -13.28 3.22 5.17
C THR A 58 -14.48 2.32 5.43
N GLU A 59 -15.00 1.67 4.38
CA GLU A 59 -16.08 0.67 4.45
C GLU A 59 -15.60 -0.72 4.86
N GLU A 60 -14.31 -0.86 5.18
CA GLU A 60 -13.64 -2.12 5.56
C GLU A 60 -13.70 -3.21 4.47
N ASP A 61 -13.97 -2.84 3.22
CA ASP A 61 -13.95 -3.71 2.04
C ASP A 61 -12.51 -3.90 1.52
N TYR A 62 -11.65 -4.46 2.39
CA TYR A 62 -10.23 -4.63 2.09
C TYR A 62 -9.98 -5.67 0.98
N GLN A 63 -10.77 -6.75 0.95
CA GLN A 63 -10.68 -7.76 -0.11
C GLN A 63 -11.17 -7.22 -1.45
N GLY A 64 -12.26 -6.46 -1.46
CA GLY A 64 -12.74 -5.78 -2.67
C GLY A 64 -11.70 -4.80 -3.18
N ALA A 65 -11.03 -4.06 -2.28
CA ALA A 65 -9.92 -3.17 -2.65
C ALA A 65 -8.77 -3.93 -3.32
N LEU A 66 -8.30 -5.05 -2.76
CA LEU A 66 -7.24 -5.87 -3.38
C LEU A 66 -7.67 -6.46 -4.72
N SER A 67 -8.90 -6.99 -4.82
CA SER A 67 -9.43 -7.55 -6.07
C SER A 67 -9.55 -6.49 -7.16
N LYS A 68 -10.03 -5.29 -6.81
CA LYS A 68 -10.15 -4.18 -7.75
C LYS A 68 -8.78 -3.64 -8.15
N PHE A 69 -7.83 -3.58 -7.22
CA PHE A 69 -6.46 -3.17 -7.51
C PHE A 69 -5.84 -4.04 -8.61
N LEU A 70 -5.93 -5.37 -8.50
CA LEU A 70 -5.41 -6.27 -9.53
C LEU A 70 -6.05 -6.08 -10.91
N LYS A 71 -7.31 -5.64 -10.97
CA LYS A 71 -8.05 -5.44 -12.23
C LYS A 71 -7.68 -4.15 -12.94
N ILE A 72 -7.18 -3.14 -12.22
CA ILE A 72 -6.86 -1.84 -12.81
C ILE A 72 -5.41 -1.73 -13.31
N GLN A 73 -4.60 -2.79 -13.19
CA GLN A 73 -3.20 -2.80 -13.65
C GLN A 73 -3.03 -2.31 -15.09
N TYR A 74 -3.93 -2.71 -15.99
CA TYR A 74 -3.89 -2.32 -17.41
C TYR A 74 -4.78 -1.12 -17.75
N ALA A 75 -5.36 -0.47 -16.73
CA ALA A 75 -6.30 0.65 -16.90
C ALA A 75 -5.67 2.01 -16.56
N MET A 76 -4.37 2.04 -16.22
CA MET A 76 -3.61 3.24 -15.89
C MET A 76 -2.13 3.03 -16.22
N GLU A 77 -1.34 4.10 -16.18
CA GLU A 77 0.11 4.03 -16.40
C GLU A 77 0.77 3.19 -15.30
N THR A 78 1.79 2.41 -15.67
CA THR A 78 2.53 1.52 -14.77
C THR A 78 3.02 2.25 -13.51
N ASP A 79 3.59 3.44 -13.72
CA ASP A 79 4.05 4.34 -12.67
C ASP A 79 2.95 4.70 -11.66
N GLU A 80 1.76 5.02 -12.15
CA GLU A 80 0.63 5.39 -11.31
C GLU A 80 0.06 4.17 -10.59
N TYR A 81 0.05 3.01 -11.26
CA TYR A 81 -0.37 1.74 -10.70
C TYR A 81 0.52 1.33 -9.52
N VAL A 82 1.85 1.40 -9.68
CA VAL A 82 2.80 1.08 -8.62
C VAL A 82 2.62 2.04 -7.45
N LYS A 83 2.52 3.35 -7.69
CA LYS A 83 2.26 4.37 -6.65
C LYS A 83 0.98 4.06 -5.87
N LEU A 84 -0.10 3.74 -6.59
CA LEU A 84 -1.38 3.42 -5.98
C LEU A 84 -1.31 2.14 -5.15
N GLY A 85 -0.57 1.14 -5.64
CA GLY A 85 -0.27 -0.08 -4.92
C GLY A 85 0.46 0.19 -3.63
N LEU A 86 1.57 0.91 -3.66
CA LEU A 86 2.34 1.24 -2.46
C LEU A 86 1.50 1.95 -1.40
N TRP A 87 0.64 2.87 -1.82
CA TRP A 87 -0.30 3.54 -0.93
C TRP A 87 -1.34 2.58 -0.34
N LEU A 88 -1.91 1.69 -1.15
CA LEU A 88 -2.91 0.72 -0.71
C LEU A 88 -2.28 -0.29 0.27
N TYR A 89 -1.13 -0.87 -0.07
CA TYR A 89 -0.44 -1.83 0.79
C TYR A 89 0.04 -1.19 2.08
N ASP A 90 0.51 0.06 2.08
CA ASP A 90 0.83 0.81 3.30
C ASP A 90 -0.40 0.99 4.22
N ALA A 91 -1.59 1.21 3.66
CA ALA A 91 -2.80 1.27 4.46
C ALA A 91 -3.18 -0.10 5.05
N LEU A 92 -2.97 -1.19 4.29
CA LEU A 92 -3.31 -2.55 4.71
C LEU A 92 -2.34 -3.10 5.78
N THR A 93 -1.06 -2.72 5.75
CA THR A 93 -0.07 -3.16 6.76
C THR A 93 -0.36 -2.57 8.15
N ARG A 94 -1.02 -1.42 8.22
CA ARG A 94 -1.42 -0.73 9.46
C ARG A 94 -2.69 -1.26 10.10
N LEU A 95 -3.41 -2.13 9.41
CA LEU A 95 -4.63 -2.72 9.97
C LEU A 95 -4.32 -3.47 11.25
N THR A 96 -5.20 -3.36 12.24
CA THR A 96 -5.06 -4.17 13.46
C THR A 96 -5.12 -5.67 13.11
N PRO A 97 -4.49 -6.55 13.89
CA PRO A 97 -4.53 -7.99 13.65
C PRO A 97 -5.96 -8.53 13.53
N GLU A 98 -6.89 -8.00 14.32
CA GLU A 98 -8.31 -8.34 14.30
C GLU A 98 -8.97 -8.00 12.95
N LYS A 99 -8.70 -6.80 12.41
CA LYS A 99 -9.23 -6.36 11.12
C LYS A 99 -8.64 -7.17 9.96
N ARG A 100 -7.34 -7.46 10.00
CA ARG A 100 -6.68 -8.32 8.98
C ARG A 100 -7.25 -9.73 8.99
N ALA A 101 -7.42 -10.32 10.18
CA ALA A 101 -8.00 -11.65 10.33
C ALA A 101 -9.46 -11.68 9.84
N ALA A 102 -10.28 -10.69 10.21
CA ALA A 102 -11.66 -10.57 9.74
C ALA A 102 -11.76 -10.39 8.21
N ALA A 103 -10.80 -9.68 7.63
CA ALA A 103 -10.68 -9.51 6.18
C ALA A 103 -10.05 -10.72 5.46
N GLY A 104 -9.61 -11.76 6.18
CA GLY A 104 -8.89 -12.89 5.59
C GLY A 104 -7.59 -12.50 4.88
N ILE A 105 -6.97 -11.39 5.26
CA ILE A 105 -5.73 -10.89 4.66
C ILE A 105 -4.56 -11.43 5.47
N THR A 106 -3.69 -12.21 4.84
CA THR A 106 -2.47 -12.70 5.48
C THR A 106 -1.27 -11.83 5.12
N MET A 107 -0.25 -11.89 5.98
CA MET A 107 1.01 -11.20 5.72
C MET A 107 1.69 -11.68 4.44
N THR A 108 1.57 -12.97 4.15
CA THR A 108 2.04 -13.60 2.92
C THR A 108 1.37 -13.02 1.68
N ASP A 109 0.08 -12.68 1.75
CA ASP A 109 -0.63 -12.09 0.61
C ASP A 109 -0.19 -10.64 0.35
N LEU A 110 0.04 -9.88 1.42
CA LEU A 110 0.61 -8.53 1.32
C LEU A 110 2.03 -8.57 0.76
N GLN A 111 2.85 -9.51 1.23
CA GLN A 111 4.21 -9.73 0.73
C GLN A 111 4.22 -10.02 -0.77
N LYS A 112 3.44 -11.01 -1.23
CA LYS A 112 3.34 -11.35 -2.65
C LYS A 112 2.88 -10.18 -3.52
N GLY A 113 1.98 -9.35 -2.98
CA GLY A 113 1.52 -8.13 -3.64
C GLY A 113 2.66 -7.13 -3.83
N LEU A 114 3.44 -6.89 -2.77
CA LEU A 114 4.60 -6.00 -2.79
C LEU A 114 5.73 -6.51 -3.68
N ASP A 115 6.00 -7.82 -3.67
CA ASP A 115 6.99 -8.45 -4.57
C ASP A 115 6.64 -8.17 -6.03
N ARG A 116 5.36 -8.35 -6.40
CA ARG A 116 4.88 -8.03 -7.75
C ARG A 116 5.03 -6.55 -8.10
N LEU A 117 4.83 -5.65 -7.15
CA LEU A 117 5.04 -4.21 -7.40
C LEU A 117 6.52 -3.88 -7.60
N ALA A 118 7.42 -4.55 -6.88
CA ALA A 118 8.86 -4.41 -7.06
C ALA A 118 9.30 -4.96 -8.44
N ASP A 119 8.75 -6.10 -8.85
CA ASP A 119 9.02 -6.67 -10.17
C ASP A 119 8.59 -5.70 -11.28
N ILE A 120 7.37 -5.15 -11.20
CA ILE A 120 6.83 -4.20 -12.18
C ILE A 120 7.63 -2.90 -12.26
N GLU A 121 8.17 -2.42 -11.14
CA GLU A 121 9.00 -1.20 -11.12
C GLU A 121 10.40 -1.44 -11.69
N GLY A 122 10.93 -2.66 -11.58
CA GLY A 122 12.23 -3.04 -12.11
C GLY A 122 12.26 -3.45 -13.59
N GLU A 123 11.09 -3.58 -14.24
CA GLU A 123 10.92 -3.87 -15.68
C GLU A 123 11.14 -2.64 -16.57
#